data_AF-A0A2D6NGF5-F1
#
_entry.id   AF-A0A2D6NGF5-F1
#
_cell.length_a   1.000
_cell.length_b   1.000
_cell.length_c   1.000
_cell.angle_alpha   90.00
_cell.angle_beta   90.00
_cell.angle_gamma   90.00
#
_symmetry.space_group_name_H-M   'P 1'
#
loop_
_entity.id
_entity.type
_entity.pdbx_description
1 polymer ?
#
loop_
_entity_poly.entity_id
_entity_poly.type
_entity_poly.pdbx_seq_one_letter_code
_entity_poly.pdbx_strand_id
1 'polypeptide(L)'
;MKKPNKALLFSLSAIALLIIVLAITYRFIPMQTPQEYCQEKNLTWVENYSECESMEQEICDYLGGEYTECGSACRHEPEAEYCILMCIPYCTFDQ
;
A
#
# COMPACT_ATOMS: atom_id res chain seq x y z
N MET A 1 14.09 -12.23 -54.30
CA MET A 1 13.84 -11.20 -53.27
C MET A 1 12.40 -11.35 -52.75
N LYS A 2 12.20 -11.76 -51.50
CA LYS A 2 10.88 -12.02 -50.90
C LYS A 2 10.37 -10.71 -50.28
N LYS A 3 9.30 -10.11 -50.82
CA LYS A 3 8.74 -8.86 -50.28
C LYS A 3 8.29 -9.09 -48.83
N PRO A 4 8.67 -8.21 -47.88
CA PRO A 4 8.24 -8.36 -46.50
C PRO A 4 6.72 -8.25 -46.42
N ASN A 5 6.12 -9.17 -45.65
CA ASN A 5 4.67 -9.27 -45.50
C ASN A 5 4.19 -8.09 -44.63
N LYS A 6 3.46 -7.14 -45.22
CA LYS A 6 3.01 -5.91 -44.54
C LYS A 6 2.22 -6.20 -43.27
N ALA A 7 1.48 -7.31 -43.22
CA ALA A 7 0.76 -7.76 -42.04
C ALA A 7 1.68 -8.02 -40.83
N LEU A 8 2.89 -8.55 -41.07
CA LEU A 8 3.89 -8.81 -40.03
C LEU A 8 4.53 -7.51 -39.49
N LEU A 9 4.68 -6.51 -40.36
CA LEU A 9 5.18 -5.18 -39.98
C LEU A 9 4.17 -4.41 -39.12
N PHE A 10 2.89 -4.45 -39.48
CA PHE A 10 1.82 -3.81 -38.68
C PHE A 10 1.64 -4.45 -37.31
N SER A 11 1.75 -5.78 -37.21
CA SER A 11 1.64 -6.48 -35.92
C SER A 11 2.79 -6.13 -34.97
N LEU A 12 4.02 -6.00 -35.48
CA LEU A 12 5.17 -5.63 -34.65
C LEU A 12 5.06 -4.20 -34.11
N SER A 13 4.57 -3.25 -34.91
CA SER A 13 4.32 -1.88 -34.44
C SER A 13 3.24 -1.80 -33.36
N ALA A 14 2.17 -2.60 -33.49
CA ALA A 14 1.09 -2.63 -32.50
C ALA A 14 1.55 -3.22 -31.16
N ILE A 15 2.35 -4.29 -31.19
CA ILE A 15 2.93 -4.90 -29.99
C ILE A 15 3.90 -3.92 -29.31
N ALA A 16 4.76 -3.24 -30.08
CA ALA A 16 5.67 -2.24 -29.53
C ALA A 16 4.92 -1.07 -28.86
N LEU A 17 3.86 -0.57 -29.48
CA LEU A 17 2.98 0.45 -28.89
C LEU A 17 2.33 -0.05 -27.59
N LEU A 18 1.85 -1.29 -27.57
CA LEU A 18 1.21 -1.88 -26.39
C LEU A 18 2.18 -2.05 -25.22
N ILE A 19 3.42 -2.47 -25.49
CA ILE A 19 4.49 -2.57 -24.48
C ILE A 19 4.86 -1.17 -23.95
N ILE A 20 4.94 -0.16 -24.82
CA ILE A 20 5.23 1.22 -24.41
C ILE A 20 4.09 1.76 -23.54
N VAL A 21 2.84 1.54 -23.91
CA VAL A 21 1.67 1.93 -23.11
C VAL A 21 1.69 1.24 -21.75
N LEU A 22 1.91 -0.08 -21.72
CA LEU A 22 2.03 -0.82 -20.46
C LEU A 22 3.16 -0.27 -19.60
N ALA A 23 4.37 -0.10 -20.15
CA ALA A 23 5.52 0.43 -19.44
C ALA A 23 5.26 1.84 -18.88
N ILE A 24 4.56 2.71 -19.62
CA ILE A 24 4.14 4.03 -19.15
C ILE A 24 3.13 3.86 -18.00
N THR A 25 2.11 3.01 -18.15
CA THR A 25 1.08 2.81 -17.10
C THR A 25 1.63 2.20 -15.82
N TYR A 26 2.59 1.26 -15.90
CA TYR A 26 3.23 0.67 -14.73
C TYR A 26 4.08 1.67 -13.94
N ARG A 27 4.59 2.73 -14.59
CA ARG A 27 5.33 3.80 -13.88
C ARG A 27 4.44 4.64 -12.96
N PHE A 28 3.13 4.57 -13.15
CA PHE A 28 2.16 5.35 -12.36
C PHE A 28 1.56 4.56 -11.20
N ILE A 29 2.05 3.36 -10.88
CA ILE A 29 1.64 2.69 -9.65
C ILE A 29 2.48 3.30 -8.51
N PRO A 30 1.90 4.14 -7.63
CA PRO A 30 2.60 4.55 -6.43
C PRO A 30 2.77 3.30 -5.57
N MET A 31 3.99 2.77 -5.50
CA MET A 31 4.35 1.77 -4.52
C MET A 31 4.60 2.51 -3.21
N GLN A 32 3.53 2.87 -2.51
CA GLN A 32 3.60 3.52 -1.21
C GLN A 32 3.70 2.44 -0.13
N THR A 33 4.69 2.58 0.76
CA THR A 33 4.81 1.71 1.93
C THR A 33 3.77 2.08 2.99
N PRO A 34 3.40 1.15 3.89
CA PRO A 34 2.49 1.45 4.99
C PRO A 34 2.91 2.66 5.85
N GLN A 35 4.20 2.74 6.19
CA GLN A 35 4.76 3.84 6.96
C GLN A 35 4.63 5.18 6.22
N GLU A 36 4.96 5.22 4.93
CA GLU A 36 4.83 6.43 4.11
C GLU A 36 3.37 6.91 4.03
N TYR A 37 2.40 6.00 3.85
CA TYR A 37 0.99 6.36 3.87
C TYR A 37 0.61 6.97 5.23
N CYS A 38 1.00 6.30 6.32
CA CYS A 38 0.69 6.74 7.68
C CYS A 38 1.21 8.18 7.92
N GLN A 39 2.45 8.44 7.53
CA GLN A 39 3.10 9.74 7.69
C GLN A 39 2.50 10.81 6.77
N GLU A 40 2.25 10.50 5.48
CA GLU A 40 1.63 11.44 4.54
C GLU A 40 0.24 11.91 5.01
N LYS A 41 -0.52 11.00 5.63
CA LYS A 41 -1.84 11.29 6.21
C LYS A 41 -1.78 11.93 7.60
N ASN A 42 -0.58 12.19 8.14
CA ASN A 42 -0.38 12.69 9.50
C ASN A 42 -1.04 11.80 10.57
N LEU A 43 -1.04 10.49 10.33
CA LEU A 43 -1.45 9.47 11.29
C LEU A 43 -0.28 9.07 12.20
N THR A 44 -0.57 8.36 13.28
CA THR A 44 0.46 7.88 14.22
C THR A 44 1.03 6.56 13.74
N TRP A 45 2.31 6.57 13.36
CA TRP A 45 3.07 5.36 13.07
C TRP A 45 3.81 4.88 14.33
N VAL A 46 3.64 3.61 14.69
CA VAL A 46 4.28 2.97 15.85
C VAL A 46 5.40 2.05 15.35
N GLU A 47 6.61 2.60 15.27
CA GLU A 47 7.77 1.98 14.61
C GLU A 47 8.08 0.55 15.08
N ASN A 48 8.03 0.31 16.40
CA ASN A 48 8.43 -0.98 16.98
C ASN A 48 7.44 -2.13 16.73
N TYR A 49 6.24 -1.82 16.23
CA TYR A 49 5.17 -2.79 16.04
C TYR A 49 4.65 -2.80 14.59
N SER A 50 5.24 -1.98 13.72
CA SER A 50 4.77 -1.76 12.35
C SER A 50 3.26 -1.49 12.30
N GLU A 51 2.79 -0.58 13.16
CA GLU A 51 1.38 -0.21 13.26
C GLU A 51 1.12 1.21 12.79
N CYS A 52 -0.01 1.43 12.11
CA CYS A 52 -0.54 2.77 11.86
C CYS A 52 -1.88 2.97 12.57
N GLU A 53 -1.93 3.89 13.52
CA GLU A 53 -3.17 4.22 14.23
C GLU A 53 -4.09 5.09 13.39
N SER A 54 -5.40 4.92 13.58
CA SER A 54 -6.47 5.62 12.88
C SER A 54 -6.47 5.44 11.35
N MET A 55 -5.78 4.42 10.84
CA MET A 55 -5.89 4.01 9.45
C MET A 55 -7.29 3.44 9.17
N GLU A 56 -7.87 3.79 8.04
CA GLU A 56 -9.15 3.23 7.58
C GLU A 56 -8.99 1.76 7.17
N GLN A 57 -9.97 0.92 7.47
CA GLN A 57 -9.93 -0.51 7.16
C GLN A 57 -9.66 -0.78 5.67
N GLU A 58 -10.34 -0.09 4.76
CA GLU A 58 -10.17 -0.28 3.32
C GLU A 58 -8.70 -0.08 2.89
N ILE A 59 -8.03 0.91 3.49
CA ILE A 59 -6.63 1.19 3.19
C ILE A 59 -5.71 0.17 3.85
N CYS A 60 -6.00 -0.23 5.09
CA CYS A 60 -5.27 -1.29 5.77
C CYS A 60 -5.27 -2.59 4.95
N ASP A 61 -6.45 -3.01 4.49
CA ASP A 61 -6.65 -4.19 3.66
C ASP A 61 -5.94 -4.04 2.30
N TYR A 62 -6.04 -2.85 1.67
CA TYR A 62 -5.38 -2.55 0.40
C TYR A 62 -3.84 -2.61 0.49
N LEU A 63 -3.28 -2.18 1.62
CA LEU A 63 -1.84 -2.22 1.90
C LEU A 63 -1.38 -3.58 2.45
N GLY A 64 -2.29 -4.55 2.62
CA GLY A 64 -2.00 -5.91 3.05
C GLY A 64 -1.75 -6.08 4.55
N GLY A 65 -2.24 -5.15 5.38
CA GLY A 65 -2.16 -5.25 6.83
C GLY A 65 -3.35 -5.98 7.46
N GLU A 66 -3.32 -6.11 8.78
CA GLU A 66 -4.43 -6.62 9.60
C GLU A 66 -5.09 -5.47 10.36
N TYR A 67 -6.37 -5.23 10.07
CA TYR A 67 -7.13 -4.16 10.70
C TYR A 67 -7.67 -4.57 12.07
N THR A 68 -7.40 -3.75 13.09
CA THR A 68 -8.01 -3.86 14.41
C THR A 68 -8.91 -2.65 14.65
N GLU A 69 -10.21 -2.89 14.77
CA GLU A 69 -11.22 -1.84 14.98
C GLU A 69 -11.07 -1.13 16.34
N CYS A 70 -10.60 -1.85 17.37
CA CYS A 70 -10.38 -1.27 18.69
C CYS A 70 -9.16 -1.88 19.40
N GLY A 71 -8.08 -1.11 19.47
CA GLY A 71 -6.97 -1.30 20.39
C GLY A 71 -7.04 -0.37 21.59
N SER A 72 -6.51 -0.83 22.72
CA SER A 72 -6.22 0.08 23.84
C SER A 72 -5.11 1.06 23.45
N ALA A 73 -5.22 2.31 23.89
CA ALA A 73 -4.14 3.29 23.79
C ALA A 73 -2.84 2.87 24.51
N CYS A 74 -2.92 1.91 25.45
CA CYS A 74 -1.76 1.43 26.22
C CYS A 74 -1.40 -0.02 25.87
N ARG A 75 -1.84 -0.53 24.71
CA ARG A 75 -1.64 -1.94 24.31
C ARG A 75 -0.16 -2.38 24.28
N HIS A 76 0.76 -1.43 24.16
CA HIS A 76 2.21 -1.67 24.16
C HIS A 76 2.91 -1.23 25.45
N GLU A 77 2.15 -0.81 26.46
CA GLU A 77 2.66 -0.28 27.74
C GLU A 77 2.17 -1.17 28.89
N PRO A 78 2.78 -2.35 29.12
CA PRO A 78 2.33 -3.31 30.11
C PRO A 78 2.41 -2.80 31.56
N GLU A 79 3.27 -1.80 31.81
CA GLU A 79 3.48 -1.19 33.12
C GLU A 79 2.63 0.08 33.32
N ALA A 80 1.68 0.37 32.42
CA ALA A 80 0.83 1.55 32.55
C ALA A 80 -0.09 1.44 33.78
N GLU A 81 0.19 2.23 34.81
CA GLU A 81 -0.66 2.33 36.01
C GLU A 81 -2.06 2.90 35.71
N TYR A 82 -2.14 3.78 34.70
CA TYR A 82 -3.38 4.40 34.24
C TYR A 82 -3.43 4.36 32.72
N CYS A 83 -4.58 3.95 32.20
CA CYS A 83 -4.83 3.97 30.76
C CYS A 83 -6.15 4.68 30.46
N ILE A 84 -6.13 5.48 29.39
CA ILE A 84 -7.35 6.07 28.87
C ILE A 84 -8.20 4.98 28.20
N LEU A 85 -9.48 4.92 28.57
CA LEU A 85 -10.45 3.97 28.02
C LEU A 85 -10.99 4.46 26.67
N MET A 86 -10.09 4.61 25.69
CA MET A 86 -10.44 4.93 24.31
C MET A 86 -10.06 3.78 23.40
N CYS A 87 -10.95 3.47 22.46
CA CYS A 87 -10.61 2.61 21.32
C CYS A 87 -9.82 3.42 20.30
N ILE A 88 -8.63 2.95 19.98
CA ILE A 88 -7.84 3.46 18.86
C ILE A 88 -7.83 2.36 17.80
N PRO A 89 -8.48 2.57 16.63
CA PRO A 89 -8.34 1.64 15.52
C PRO A 89 -6.90 1.71 14.99
N TYR A 90 -6.36 0.60 14.51
CA TYR A 90 -5.01 0.57 13.93
C TYR A 90 -4.88 -0.56 12.92
N CYS A 91 -3.83 -0.48 12.10
CA CYS A 91 -3.46 -1.51 11.13
C CYS A 91 -2.06 -2.02 11.44
N THR A 92 -1.85 -3.34 11.48
CA THR A 92 -0.56 -4.00 11.73
C THR A 92 0.03 -4.60 10.45
N PHE A 93 1.34 -4.43 10.23
CA PHE A 93 2.04 -4.88 9.01
C PHE A 93 3.20 -5.87 9.26
N ASP A 94 3.57 -6.16 10.50
CA ASP A 94 4.54 -7.21 10.82
C ASP A 94 3.90 -8.60 10.71
N GLN A 95 4.16 -9.29 9.60
CA GLN A 95 3.86 -10.73 9.38
C GLN A 95 5.14 -11.55 9.29
#